data_AF-A0A370TR68-F1
#
_entry.id   AF-A0A370TR68-F1
#
_cell.length_a   1.000
_cell.length_b   1.000
_cell.length_c   1.000
_cell.angle_alpha   90.00
_cell.angle_beta   90.00
_cell.angle_gamma   90.00
#
_symmetry.space_group_name_H-M   'P 1'
#
loop_
_entity.id
_entity.type
_entity.pdbx_description
1 polymer ?
#
loop_
_entity_poly.entity_id
_entity_poly.type
_entity_poly.pdbx_seq_one_letter_code
_entity_poly.pdbx_strand_id
1 'polypeptide(L)'
;MTDRFGSSEKAAEAAAAVPTYAEHSADELYTGNSPIPNYGTGIPSEGEDVEGNTSKIPPTAETYTSPPRNTPYPEAAPSIPEHLPSPAASGPLSLTLDKDLIFPNVVPATALYSLNYTLNSMGNSITLRRSIRTPERASGAPSKLVDKDLYSFTRPPMSNLLFELEGKRRSTYPGSGTIQMKSGLRGKYWECKFKNKVMLKGRSGKWEDGDGKPVAREVNEVTMKSKKGKEKENPSGLSENPGLNFEPGIEERMVDLMVAVWCTKIWCCETYQSWIPKSSLIEGKAGRERVWGNLGNIT
;
A
#
# COMPACT_ATOMS: atom_id res chain seq x y z
N MET A 1 23.42 28.37 -68.68
CA MET A 1 22.52 29.29 -69.42
C MET A 1 21.23 29.35 -68.61
N THR A 2 21.23 30.13 -67.53
CA THR A 2 20.90 31.57 -67.41
C THR A 2 19.41 31.79 -67.14
N ASP A 3 19.19 32.34 -65.95
CA ASP A 3 18.09 33.19 -65.48
C ASP A 3 16.71 32.59 -65.23
N ARG A 4 16.25 32.67 -63.97
CA ARG A 4 15.44 33.82 -63.52
C ARG A 4 15.23 33.85 -62.00
N PHE A 5 15.56 35.01 -61.42
CA PHE A 5 14.83 35.80 -60.40
C PHE A 5 13.73 35.06 -59.62
N GLY A 6 13.73 34.99 -58.30
CA GLY A 6 13.98 36.07 -57.35
C GLY A 6 12.64 36.70 -56.96
N SER A 7 12.14 36.43 -55.75
CA SER A 7 11.32 37.39 -55.01
C SER A 7 11.32 37.09 -53.52
N SER A 8 11.85 38.07 -52.79
CA SER A 8 11.74 38.31 -51.36
C SER A 8 10.33 38.74 -50.95
N GLU A 9 9.95 38.44 -49.70
CA GLU A 9 9.02 39.12 -48.78
C GLU A 9 8.41 38.04 -47.87
N LYS A 10 8.19 38.18 -46.56
CA LYS A 10 8.28 39.30 -45.64
C LYS A 10 8.27 38.72 -44.23
N ALA A 11 8.92 39.40 -43.29
CA ALA A 11 8.88 39.12 -41.88
C ALA A 11 7.47 39.28 -41.29
N ALA A 12 7.13 38.45 -40.31
CA ALA A 12 6.12 38.74 -39.30
C ALA A 12 6.62 38.18 -37.95
N GLU A 13 7.28 39.07 -37.23
CA GLU A 13 7.71 38.97 -35.85
C GLU A 13 6.46 39.08 -34.96
N ALA A 14 6.11 37.99 -34.27
CA ALA A 14 5.07 37.98 -33.25
C ALA A 14 5.73 37.82 -31.88
N ALA A 15 6.07 38.95 -31.27
CA ALA A 15 6.48 39.03 -29.87
C ALA A 15 5.28 38.69 -28.98
N ALA A 16 5.25 37.47 -28.46
CA ALA A 16 4.30 37.09 -27.42
C ALA A 16 4.75 37.72 -26.09
N ALA A 17 3.91 38.61 -25.58
CA ALA A 17 4.07 39.27 -24.29
C ALA A 17 4.21 38.26 -23.16
N VAL A 18 5.26 38.42 -22.34
CA VAL A 18 5.49 37.66 -21.12
C VAL A 18 4.53 38.18 -20.04
N PRO A 19 3.66 37.35 -19.45
CA PRO A 19 2.85 37.76 -18.31
C PRO A 19 3.75 37.95 -17.09
N THR A 20 3.81 39.18 -16.60
CA THR A 20 4.42 39.56 -15.32
C THR A 20 3.58 38.95 -14.19
N TYR A 21 4.15 38.00 -13.46
CA TYR A 21 3.58 37.49 -12.22
C TYR A 21 3.75 38.55 -11.13
N ALA A 22 2.63 39.01 -10.58
CA ALA A 22 2.62 39.79 -9.35
C ALA A 22 3.16 38.91 -8.19
N GLU A 23 4.16 39.42 -7.50
CA GLU A 23 4.66 38.89 -6.25
C GLU A 23 3.55 38.97 -5.19
N HIS A 24 2.92 37.84 -4.89
CA HIS A 24 2.14 37.69 -3.68
C HIS A 24 3.08 37.23 -2.57
N SER A 25 3.51 38.20 -1.77
CA SER A 25 4.26 38.01 -0.53
C SER A 25 3.51 37.04 0.40
N ALA A 26 4.18 35.97 0.78
CA ALA A 26 3.65 34.87 1.59
C ALA A 26 3.89 35.08 3.10
N ASP A 27 3.62 36.29 3.62
CA ASP A 27 4.06 36.69 4.97
C ASP A 27 2.96 37.20 5.92
N GLU A 28 1.68 36.85 5.70
CA GLU A 28 0.58 37.28 6.60
C GLU A 28 -0.43 36.18 6.98
N LEU A 29 0.02 35.01 7.45
CA LEU A 29 -0.91 34.03 8.06
C LEU A 29 -0.43 33.37 9.37
N TYR A 30 0.50 33.98 10.10
CA TYR A 30 0.95 33.47 11.40
C TYR A 30 0.95 34.53 12.52
N THR A 31 -0.17 35.19 12.73
CA THR A 31 -0.44 35.87 14.00
C THR A 31 -1.92 35.73 14.36
N GLY A 32 -2.22 34.69 15.14
CA GLY A 32 -3.57 34.46 15.64
C GLY A 32 -3.55 33.43 16.77
N ASN A 33 -3.32 33.91 18.00
CA ASN A 33 -3.54 33.19 19.25
C ASN A 33 -4.92 32.50 19.25
N SER A 34 -4.96 31.23 18.83
CA SER A 34 -6.11 30.36 19.03
C SER A 34 -5.74 29.29 20.06
N PRO A 35 -6.48 29.17 21.17
CA PRO A 35 -6.21 28.14 22.17
C PRO A 35 -6.43 26.76 21.57
N ILE A 36 -5.45 25.88 21.77
CA ILE A 36 -5.47 24.48 21.34
C ILE A 36 -6.67 23.79 22.03
N PRO A 37 -7.65 23.23 21.28
CA PRO A 37 -8.67 22.40 21.90
C PRO A 37 -8.05 21.07 22.35
N ASN A 38 -7.96 20.92 23.67
CA ASN A 38 -7.53 19.70 24.35
C ASN A 38 -8.63 18.63 24.24
N TYR A 39 -8.50 17.73 23.28
CA TYR A 39 -9.38 16.56 23.17
C TYR A 39 -8.92 15.46 24.12
N GLY A 40 -9.61 15.43 25.27
CA GLY A 40 -9.68 14.39 26.29
C GLY A 40 -8.96 13.07 26.03
N THR A 41 -7.77 12.93 26.62
CA THR A 41 -7.32 11.65 27.16
C THR A 41 -7.82 11.54 28.59
N GLY A 42 -8.87 10.74 28.81
CA GLY A 42 -9.43 10.48 30.13
C GLY A 42 -8.46 9.69 31.01
N ILE A 43 -7.58 10.42 31.71
CA ILE A 43 -6.79 9.91 32.83
C ILE A 43 -7.16 10.78 34.04
N PRO A 44 -7.69 10.20 35.13
CA PRO A 44 -7.92 10.97 36.35
C PRO A 44 -6.57 11.38 36.94
N SER A 45 -6.39 12.69 37.14
CA SER A 45 -5.34 13.25 37.98
C SER A 45 -5.83 13.21 39.42
N GLU A 46 -5.19 12.41 40.27
CA GLU A 46 -5.25 12.56 41.71
C GLU A 46 -4.06 13.43 42.15
N GLY A 47 -4.36 14.57 42.79
CA GLY A 47 -3.40 15.42 43.50
C GLY A 47 -2.84 14.69 44.73
N GLU A 48 -1.60 14.99 45.12
CA GLU A 48 -1.28 15.88 46.26
C GLU A 48 -1.74 15.25 47.59
N ASP A 49 -0.88 14.80 48.53
CA ASP A 49 0.16 15.57 49.23
C ASP A 49 1.03 14.68 50.17
N VAL A 50 2.07 15.31 50.73
CA VAL A 50 2.68 15.14 52.09
C VAL A 50 4.02 14.40 52.22
N GLU A 51 5.06 15.25 52.35
CA GLU A 51 6.16 15.28 53.34
C GLU A 51 6.64 13.99 54.05
N GLY A 52 7.93 13.70 53.84
CA GLY A 52 8.96 13.67 54.89
C GLY A 52 8.86 12.64 56.02
N ASN A 53 9.72 11.61 56.00
CA ASN A 53 10.42 11.21 57.22
C ASN A 53 11.68 10.37 56.95
N THR A 54 12.76 10.71 57.63
CA THR A 54 14.02 9.97 57.76
C THR A 54 13.95 8.91 58.86
N SER A 55 14.41 7.66 58.64
CA SER A 55 15.25 6.88 59.60
C SER A 55 15.46 5.40 59.23
N LYS A 56 16.75 5.01 59.15
CA LYS A 56 17.46 3.85 59.74
C LYS A 56 16.77 2.46 59.86
N ILE A 57 17.27 1.48 59.07
CA ILE A 57 17.78 0.08 59.34
C ILE A 57 17.59 -0.47 60.80
N PRO A 58 17.34 -1.78 61.13
CA PRO A 58 17.82 -3.07 60.52
C PRO A 58 16.80 -4.26 60.38
N PRO A 59 17.27 -5.45 59.90
CA PRO A 59 16.44 -6.63 59.62
C PRO A 59 16.30 -7.58 60.82
N THR A 60 15.19 -8.33 60.87
CA THR A 60 15.02 -9.45 61.80
C THR A 60 14.56 -10.69 61.04
N ALA A 61 15.42 -11.70 61.03
CA ALA A 61 15.11 -13.06 60.63
C ALA A 61 14.38 -13.76 61.77
N GLU A 62 13.28 -14.47 61.50
CA GLU A 62 12.88 -15.64 62.30
C GLU A 62 12.25 -16.74 61.45
N THR A 63 12.88 -17.90 61.60
CA THR A 63 12.57 -19.25 61.17
C THR A 63 11.28 -19.77 61.80
N TYR A 64 10.33 -20.31 61.01
CA TYR A 64 9.37 -21.31 61.50
C TYR A 64 9.02 -22.36 60.42
N THR A 65 9.67 -23.52 60.55
CA THR A 65 9.13 -24.89 60.62
C THR A 65 7.89 -25.26 59.78
N SER A 66 8.08 -26.21 58.86
CA SER A 66 7.05 -26.96 58.12
C SER A 66 6.18 -27.88 59.01
N PRO A 67 5.02 -28.34 58.50
CA PRO A 67 4.79 -29.78 58.46
C PRO A 67 4.28 -30.32 57.11
N PRO A 68 4.38 -31.65 56.90
CA PRO A 68 4.19 -32.29 55.60
C PRO A 68 2.72 -32.58 55.33
N ARG A 69 2.30 -32.51 54.06
CA ARG A 69 1.02 -33.08 53.65
C ARG A 69 1.17 -33.93 52.40
N ASN A 70 1.26 -35.23 52.64
CA ASN A 70 0.94 -36.26 51.65
C ASN A 70 -0.47 -36.03 51.13
N THR A 71 -0.60 -35.80 49.83
CA THR A 71 -1.86 -35.98 49.10
C THR A 71 -1.65 -37.08 48.05
N PRO A 72 -2.47 -38.15 48.06
CA PRO A 72 -2.40 -39.19 47.05
C PRO A 72 -2.92 -38.65 45.70
N TYR A 73 -2.20 -38.98 44.64
CA TYR A 73 -2.60 -38.76 43.24
C TYR A 73 -3.97 -39.37 42.94
N PRO A 74 -4.88 -38.64 42.27
CA PRO A 74 -5.87 -39.23 41.39
C PRO A 74 -5.47 -38.98 39.93
N GLU A 75 -5.16 -40.09 39.26
CA GLU A 75 -5.89 -40.52 38.06
C GLU A 75 -5.92 -39.59 36.83
N ALA A 76 -5.11 -39.99 35.84
CA ALA A 76 -5.35 -39.90 34.40
C ALA A 76 -5.91 -38.57 33.86
N ALA A 77 -5.01 -37.61 33.61
CA ALA A 77 -5.28 -36.58 32.63
C ALA A 77 -5.35 -37.23 31.23
N PRO A 78 -6.39 -36.99 30.42
CA PRO A 78 -6.43 -37.46 29.04
C PRO A 78 -5.30 -36.80 28.26
N SER A 79 -4.41 -37.63 27.70
CA SER A 79 -3.37 -37.23 26.77
C SER A 79 -4.01 -36.55 25.56
N ILE A 80 -4.03 -35.22 25.57
CA ILE A 80 -4.30 -34.41 24.37
C ILE A 80 -3.13 -34.67 23.42
N PRO A 81 -3.35 -35.14 22.19
CA PRO A 81 -2.27 -35.28 21.23
C PRO A 81 -1.74 -33.89 20.86
N GLU A 82 -0.59 -33.52 21.40
CA GLU A 82 0.23 -32.43 20.88
C GLU A 82 0.81 -32.87 19.52
N HIS A 83 0.01 -32.74 18.47
CA HIS A 83 0.53 -32.75 17.11
C HIS A 83 -0.27 -31.76 16.26
N LEU A 84 -0.04 -30.47 16.48
CA LEU A 84 -0.24 -29.49 15.42
C LEU A 84 0.95 -29.64 14.48
N PRO A 85 0.77 -30.12 13.23
CA PRO A 85 1.85 -30.10 12.26
C PRO A 85 2.24 -28.65 12.04
N SER A 86 3.52 -28.34 12.27
CA SER A 86 4.14 -27.13 11.74
C SER A 86 3.98 -27.18 10.23
N PRO A 87 3.19 -26.31 9.59
CA PRO A 87 3.20 -26.27 8.14
C PRO A 87 4.48 -25.53 7.75
N ALA A 88 5.56 -26.29 7.58
CA ALA A 88 6.59 -25.90 6.65
C ALA A 88 5.90 -25.80 5.28
N ALA A 89 5.39 -24.61 4.95
CA ALA A 89 4.79 -24.33 3.66
C ALA A 89 5.89 -24.37 2.60
N SER A 90 6.23 -25.56 2.09
CA SER A 90 7.17 -25.74 0.99
C SER A 90 6.48 -25.52 -0.36
N GLY A 91 5.72 -24.44 -0.46
CA GLY A 91 5.07 -23.99 -1.70
C GLY A 91 5.34 -22.50 -1.90
N PRO A 92 5.24 -21.99 -3.15
CA PRO A 92 5.30 -20.56 -3.39
C PRO A 92 4.23 -19.84 -2.56
N LEU A 93 4.64 -18.84 -1.79
CA LEU A 93 3.71 -18.02 -1.02
C LEU A 93 2.76 -17.35 -2.02
N SER A 94 1.45 -17.48 -1.80
CA SER A 94 0.44 -16.80 -2.59
C SER A 94 -0.41 -15.96 -1.67
N LEU A 95 -0.65 -14.71 -2.05
CA LEU A 95 -1.42 -13.74 -1.28
C LEU A 95 -2.62 -13.23 -2.08
N THR A 96 -3.69 -12.86 -1.38
CA THR A 96 -4.86 -12.16 -1.94
C THR A 96 -5.19 -10.96 -1.07
N LEU A 97 -5.52 -9.84 -1.69
CA LEU A 97 -5.96 -8.62 -1.01
C LEU A 97 -7.48 -8.57 -0.98
N ASP A 98 -8.06 -8.45 0.20
CA ASP A 98 -9.47 -8.16 0.43
C ASP A 98 -9.58 -6.91 1.31
N LYS A 99 -10.08 -5.82 0.72
CA LYS A 99 -10.14 -4.48 1.33
C LYS A 99 -8.78 -3.99 1.84
N ASP A 100 -8.57 -4.02 3.15
CA ASP A 100 -7.38 -3.59 3.87
C ASP A 100 -6.58 -4.78 4.45
N LEU A 101 -7.00 -6.02 4.19
CA LEU A 101 -6.37 -7.24 4.70
C LEU A 101 -5.78 -8.07 3.58
N ILE A 102 -4.61 -8.66 3.84
CA ILE A 102 -3.90 -9.50 2.87
C ILE A 102 -3.72 -10.89 3.46
N PHE A 103 -4.35 -11.85 2.81
CA PHE A 103 -4.43 -13.24 3.26
C PHE A 103 -3.51 -14.13 2.44
N PRO A 104 -2.93 -15.17 3.04
CA PRO A 104 -2.32 -16.24 2.27
C PRO A 104 -3.42 -17.11 1.64
N ASN A 105 -3.18 -17.64 0.46
CA ASN A 105 -4.13 -18.49 -0.27
C ASN A 105 -4.18 -19.94 0.22
N VAL A 106 -3.74 -20.18 1.46
CA VAL A 106 -3.80 -21.50 2.11
C VAL A 106 -4.84 -21.47 3.22
N VAL A 107 -5.66 -22.52 3.29
CA VAL A 107 -6.73 -22.66 4.31
C VAL A 107 -6.22 -23.57 5.42
N PRO A 108 -6.42 -23.24 6.72
CA PRO A 108 -7.05 -22.02 7.24
C PRO A 108 -6.18 -20.76 7.07
N ALA A 109 -6.77 -19.68 6.57
CA ALA A 109 -6.08 -18.42 6.31
C ALA A 109 -6.24 -17.46 7.51
N THR A 110 -5.15 -16.86 7.96
CA THR A 110 -5.14 -15.67 8.82
C THR A 110 -4.46 -14.55 8.05
N ALA A 111 -4.97 -13.31 8.14
CA ALA A 111 -4.32 -12.17 7.49
C ALA A 111 -2.85 -12.07 7.93
N LEU A 112 -1.93 -12.06 6.97
CA LEU A 112 -0.50 -11.89 7.22
C LEU A 112 -0.11 -10.41 7.22
N TYR A 113 -0.84 -9.61 6.46
CA TYR A 113 -0.65 -8.17 6.41
C TYR A 113 -1.97 -7.44 6.51
N SER A 114 -1.88 -6.20 6.97
CA SER A 114 -3.00 -5.26 7.01
C SER A 114 -2.53 -3.88 6.61
N LEU A 115 -3.47 -3.08 6.11
CA LEU A 115 -3.30 -1.69 5.77
C LEU A 115 -4.03 -0.84 6.82
N ASN A 116 -3.55 0.36 7.10
CA ASN A 116 -4.28 1.28 7.99
C ASN A 116 -5.62 1.76 7.41
N TYR A 117 -5.78 1.72 6.08
CA TYR A 117 -7.00 2.02 5.35
C TYR A 117 -7.11 1.16 4.09
N THR A 118 -8.34 0.94 3.61
CA THR A 118 -8.57 0.38 2.27
C THR A 118 -7.89 1.23 1.21
N LEU A 119 -7.28 0.59 0.21
CA LEU A 119 -6.67 1.26 -0.94
C LEU A 119 -7.76 1.95 -1.77
N ASN A 120 -7.99 3.25 -1.54
CA ASN A 120 -9.00 4.04 -2.24
C ASN A 120 -8.42 5.39 -2.68
N SER A 121 -9.24 6.25 -3.28
CA SER A 121 -8.78 7.56 -3.73
C SER A 121 -8.56 8.61 -2.65
N MET A 122 -8.88 8.27 -1.40
CA MET A 122 -8.78 9.17 -0.25
C MET A 122 -7.46 8.98 0.48
N GLY A 123 -6.97 10.07 1.08
CA GLY A 123 -5.72 10.07 1.82
C GLY A 123 -4.48 10.26 0.94
N ASN A 124 -3.40 10.65 1.60
CA ASN A 124 -2.09 10.91 1.00
C ASN A 124 -1.02 9.91 1.46
N SER A 125 -1.32 9.06 2.46
CA SER A 125 -0.39 8.08 3.01
C SER A 125 -1.11 6.81 3.45
N ILE A 126 -0.45 5.67 3.25
CA ILE A 126 -0.92 4.34 3.65
C ILE A 126 0.24 3.63 4.37
N THR A 127 -0.07 2.88 5.41
CA THR A 127 0.87 2.10 6.19
C THR A 127 0.57 0.62 6.04
N LEU A 128 1.55 -0.14 5.58
CA LEU A 128 1.54 -1.60 5.58
C LEU A 128 2.04 -2.13 6.91
N ARG A 129 1.27 -3.03 7.51
CA ARG A 129 1.57 -3.75 8.74
C ARG A 129 1.67 -5.24 8.44
N ARG A 130 2.51 -5.92 9.19
CA ARG A 130 2.55 -7.39 9.24
C ARG A 130 2.02 -7.87 10.57
N SER A 131 1.09 -8.81 10.54
CA SER A 131 0.55 -9.47 11.72
C SER A 131 1.44 -10.65 12.09
N ILE A 132 2.07 -10.58 13.26
CA ILE A 132 3.03 -11.58 13.73
C ILE A 132 2.49 -12.23 15.01
N ARG A 133 2.45 -13.56 15.04
CA ARG A 133 2.18 -14.28 16.29
C ARG A 133 3.38 -14.17 17.21
N THR A 134 3.20 -13.65 18.41
CA THR A 134 4.29 -13.68 19.41
C THR A 134 4.56 -15.13 19.82
N PRO A 135 5.81 -15.49 20.10
CA PRO A 135 6.13 -16.79 20.69
C PRO A 135 5.26 -17.01 21.94
N GLU A 136 4.78 -18.24 22.11
CA GLU A 136 4.06 -18.63 23.31
C GLU A 136 4.97 -18.40 24.52
N ARG A 137 4.44 -17.70 25.53
CA ARG A 137 5.23 -17.45 26.75
C ARG A 137 5.31 -18.76 27.52
N ALA A 138 6.45 -18.99 28.18
CA ALA A 138 6.66 -20.14 29.07
C ALA A 138 5.58 -20.29 30.17
N SER A 139 4.77 -19.26 30.41
CA SER A 139 3.61 -19.28 31.30
C SER A 139 2.34 -19.92 30.72
N GLY A 140 2.38 -20.50 29.51
CA GLY A 140 1.19 -21.08 28.84
C GLY A 140 0.13 -20.05 28.43
N ALA A 141 0.50 -18.77 28.40
CA ALA A 141 -0.41 -17.71 28.00
C ALA A 141 -0.54 -17.70 26.46
N PRO A 142 -1.78 -17.56 25.92
CA PRO A 142 -2.01 -17.62 24.48
C PRO A 142 -1.18 -16.56 23.75
N SER A 143 -0.58 -16.95 22.62
CA SER A 143 0.18 -16.05 21.75
C SER A 143 -0.69 -14.87 21.31
N LYS A 144 -0.25 -13.64 21.59
CA LYS A 144 -0.94 -12.43 21.12
C LYS A 144 -0.50 -12.14 19.69
N LEU A 145 -1.46 -11.82 18.82
CA LEU A 145 -1.15 -11.27 17.51
C LEU A 145 -0.70 -9.82 17.69
N VAL A 146 0.50 -9.49 17.20
CA VAL A 146 1.05 -8.14 17.26
C VAL A 146 1.27 -7.64 15.85
N ASP A 147 0.65 -6.51 15.54
CA ASP A 147 0.86 -5.83 14.27
C ASP A 147 2.13 -4.98 14.31
N LYS A 148 2.94 -5.11 13.27
CA LYS A 148 4.18 -4.38 13.11
C LYS A 148 4.13 -3.57 11.84
N ASP A 149 4.14 -2.24 11.97
CA ASP A 149 4.32 -1.32 10.84
C ASP A 149 5.64 -1.63 10.12
N LEU A 150 5.56 -1.93 8.82
CA LEU A 150 6.71 -2.26 7.97
C LEU A 150 7.07 -1.07 7.09
N TYR A 151 6.11 -0.61 6.30
CA TYR A 151 6.30 0.44 5.31
C TYR A 151 5.21 1.47 5.42
N SER A 152 5.56 2.74 5.23
CA SER A 152 4.60 3.78 4.88
C SER A 152 4.87 4.21 3.45
N PHE A 153 3.84 4.33 2.64
CA PHE A 153 3.96 4.92 1.32
C PHE A 153 3.05 6.12 1.17
N THR A 154 3.63 7.19 0.64
CA THR A 154 3.02 8.52 0.57
C THR A 154 3.01 8.99 -0.88
N ARG A 155 1.94 9.68 -1.28
CA ARG A 155 1.88 10.33 -2.58
C ARG A 155 2.40 11.77 -2.45
N PRO A 156 3.50 12.14 -3.12
CA PRO A 156 3.94 13.52 -3.16
C PRO A 156 2.89 14.41 -3.83
N PRO A 157 2.76 15.68 -3.41
CA PRO A 157 1.90 16.65 -4.10
C PRO A 157 2.24 16.71 -5.60
N MET A 158 1.22 16.87 -6.45
CA MET A 158 1.35 16.99 -7.91
C MET A 158 1.95 15.77 -8.64
N SER A 159 2.24 14.69 -7.92
CA SER A 159 2.77 13.45 -8.49
C SER A 159 1.72 12.35 -8.49
N ASN A 160 1.21 12.00 -9.66
CA ASN A 160 0.19 10.95 -9.79
C ASN A 160 0.78 9.54 -9.95
N LEU A 161 2.02 9.45 -10.44
CA LEU A 161 2.66 8.21 -10.84
C LEU A 161 3.94 7.90 -10.06
N LEU A 162 4.25 8.73 -9.05
CA LEU A 162 5.42 8.61 -8.18
C LEU A 162 4.90 8.55 -6.74
N PHE A 163 5.47 7.63 -5.96
CA PHE A 163 5.18 7.41 -4.56
C PHE A 163 6.49 7.32 -3.80
N GLU A 164 6.52 7.88 -2.61
CA GLU A 164 7.61 7.70 -1.65
C GLU A 164 7.29 6.50 -0.78
N LEU A 165 8.29 5.68 -0.48
CA LEU A 165 8.19 4.51 0.36
C LEU A 165 9.21 4.62 1.49
N GLU A 166 8.78 4.50 2.73
CA GLU A 166 9.64 4.63 3.92
C GLU A 166 9.61 3.34 4.73
N GLY A 167 10.78 2.74 4.95
CA GLY A 167 10.93 1.58 5.82
C GLY A 167 10.87 1.98 7.30
N LYS A 168 9.91 1.43 8.06
CA LYS A 168 9.68 1.74 9.48
C LYS A 168 10.47 0.85 10.44
N ARG A 169 11.14 -0.21 9.94
CA ARG A 169 11.85 -1.19 10.77
C ARG A 169 13.19 -1.64 10.19
N ARG A 170 14.06 -2.17 11.06
CA ARG A 170 15.34 -2.77 10.67
C ARG A 170 15.20 -4.00 9.76
N SER A 171 14.05 -4.69 9.80
CA SER A 171 13.74 -5.80 8.89
C SER A 171 13.47 -5.33 7.46
N THR A 172 13.11 -4.05 7.27
CA THR A 172 12.82 -3.46 5.96
C THR A 172 14.06 -2.89 5.28
N TYR A 173 13.96 -2.58 3.99
CA TYR A 173 15.00 -1.84 3.28
C TYR A 173 15.22 -0.46 3.94
N PRO A 174 16.47 -0.09 4.27
CA PRO A 174 16.73 1.08 5.10
C PRO A 174 16.60 2.39 4.31
N GLY A 175 15.96 3.37 4.96
CA GLY A 175 15.77 4.73 4.46
C GLY A 175 14.52 4.88 3.60
N SER A 176 14.53 5.89 2.74
CA SER A 176 13.44 6.17 1.82
C SER A 176 13.74 5.62 0.43
N GLY A 177 12.71 5.10 -0.20
CA GLY A 177 12.67 4.64 -1.57
C GLY A 177 11.59 5.36 -2.36
N THR A 178 11.58 5.11 -3.66
CA THR A 178 10.58 5.64 -4.59
C THR A 178 10.00 4.52 -5.41
N ILE A 179 8.69 4.55 -5.63
CA ILE A 179 7.99 3.69 -6.57
C ILE A 179 7.42 4.58 -7.66
N GLN A 180 7.78 4.30 -8.91
CA GLN A 180 7.34 5.12 -10.04
C GLN A 180 6.86 4.25 -11.20
N MET A 181 5.74 4.64 -11.81
CA MET A 181 5.37 4.12 -13.13
C MET A 181 6.07 4.95 -14.21
N LYS A 182 6.83 4.27 -15.06
CA LYS A 182 7.64 4.85 -16.14
C LYS A 182 7.18 4.34 -17.48
N SER A 183 7.46 5.11 -18.53
CA SER A 183 7.25 4.72 -19.92
C SER A 183 8.57 4.33 -20.55
N GLY A 184 8.59 3.22 -21.28
CA GLY A 184 9.74 2.81 -22.09
C GLY A 184 9.30 2.26 -23.45
N LEU A 185 10.25 1.82 -24.26
CA LEU A 185 10.00 1.29 -25.62
C LEU A 185 9.02 0.11 -25.65
N ARG A 186 9.03 -0.71 -24.58
CA ARG A 186 8.15 -1.88 -24.43
C ARG A 186 6.89 -1.57 -23.61
N GLY A 187 6.49 -0.31 -23.55
CA GLY A 187 5.32 0.16 -22.80
C GLY A 187 5.65 0.59 -21.36
N LYS A 188 4.58 0.71 -20.57
CA LYS A 188 4.66 1.15 -19.16
C LYS A 188 5.25 0.05 -18.28
N TYR A 189 5.98 0.45 -17.25
CA TYR A 189 6.53 -0.45 -16.23
C TYR A 189 6.65 0.28 -14.89
N TRP A 190 6.63 -0.48 -13.81
CA TRP A 190 6.86 -0.01 -12.46
C TRP A 190 8.33 -0.20 -12.09
N GLU A 191 8.90 0.76 -11.36
CA GLU A 191 10.27 0.73 -10.87
C GLU A 191 10.28 1.16 -9.41
N CYS A 192 10.78 0.31 -8.52
CA CYS A 192 11.03 0.62 -7.12
C CYS A 192 12.53 0.78 -6.89
N LYS A 193 12.92 1.88 -6.23
CA LYS A 193 14.32 2.19 -5.90
C LYS A 193 14.51 2.48 -4.43
N PHE A 194 15.64 2.09 -3.89
CA PHE A 194 16.18 2.56 -2.61
C PHE A 194 17.60 3.06 -2.84
N LYS A 195 17.92 4.26 -2.33
CA LYS A 195 19.26 4.86 -2.48
C LYS A 195 19.78 4.80 -3.93
N ASN A 196 18.92 5.15 -4.89
CA ASN A 196 19.19 5.10 -6.34
C ASN A 196 19.46 3.71 -6.94
N LYS A 197 19.42 2.63 -6.16
CA LYS A 197 19.49 1.26 -6.66
C LYS A 197 18.08 0.75 -6.96
N VAL A 198 17.90 0.15 -8.14
CA VAL A 198 16.66 -0.55 -8.47
C VAL A 198 16.57 -1.81 -7.62
N MET A 199 15.45 -1.95 -6.92
CA MET A 199 15.16 -3.10 -6.08
C MET A 199 14.14 -4.03 -6.74
N LEU A 200 13.11 -3.45 -7.39
CA LEU A 200 12.08 -4.19 -8.11
C LEU A 200 11.69 -3.48 -9.40
N LYS A 201 11.36 -4.27 -10.43
CA LYS A 201 10.77 -3.84 -11.69
C LYS A 201 9.54 -4.67 -11.99
N GLY A 202 8.44 -4.01 -12.32
CA GLY A 202 7.15 -4.66 -12.60
C GLY A 202 6.67 -4.35 -14.01
N ARG A 203 6.30 -5.36 -14.79
CA ARG A 203 5.66 -5.18 -16.09
C ARG A 203 4.63 -6.28 -16.35
N SER A 204 3.41 -5.88 -16.69
CA SER A 204 2.32 -6.81 -17.07
C SER A 204 2.17 -7.96 -16.07
N GLY A 205 2.03 -7.58 -14.80
CA GLY A 205 1.88 -8.50 -13.67
C GLY A 205 3.11 -9.32 -13.32
N LYS A 206 4.25 -9.18 -14.00
CA LYS A 206 5.50 -9.87 -13.65
C LYS A 206 6.45 -8.93 -12.91
N TRP A 207 7.04 -9.41 -11.83
CA TRP A 207 7.98 -8.66 -11.01
C TRP A 207 9.34 -9.34 -10.97
N GLU A 208 10.37 -8.53 -11.17
CA GLU A 208 11.77 -8.93 -11.19
C GLU A 208 12.56 -8.06 -10.20
N ASP A 209 13.63 -8.59 -9.64
CA ASP A 209 14.55 -7.83 -8.78
C ASP A 209 15.48 -6.90 -9.59
N GLY A 210 16.40 -6.21 -8.90
CA GLY A 210 17.39 -5.35 -9.52
C GLY A 210 18.34 -6.06 -10.50
N ASP A 211 18.50 -7.38 -10.35
CA ASP A 211 19.38 -8.23 -11.16
C ASP A 211 18.59 -8.95 -12.29
N GLY A 212 17.27 -8.75 -12.36
CA GLY A 212 16.40 -9.35 -13.37
C GLY A 212 15.88 -10.75 -13.03
N LYS A 213 16.05 -11.21 -11.78
CA LYS A 213 15.50 -12.50 -11.34
C LYS A 213 14.01 -12.35 -11.02
N PRO A 214 13.17 -13.34 -11.38
CA PRO A 214 11.74 -13.29 -11.07
C PRO A 214 11.52 -13.33 -9.55
N VAL A 215 10.62 -12.49 -9.06
CA VAL A 215 10.27 -12.37 -7.64
C VAL A 215 8.82 -12.76 -7.40
N ALA A 216 7.91 -12.25 -8.23
CA ALA A 216 6.48 -12.49 -8.06
C ALA A 216 5.70 -12.31 -9.38
N ARG A 217 4.48 -12.83 -9.38
CA ARG A 217 3.49 -12.65 -10.44
C ARG A 217 2.13 -12.29 -9.85
N GLU A 218 1.51 -11.26 -10.39
CA GLU A 218 0.15 -10.86 -10.05
C GLU A 218 -0.88 -11.81 -10.67
N VAL A 219 -1.90 -12.13 -9.89
CA VAL A 219 -3.13 -12.81 -10.29
C VAL A 219 -4.23 -11.75 -10.27
N ASN A 220 -5.11 -11.72 -11.27
CA ASN A 220 -6.13 -10.68 -11.41
C ASN A 220 -5.52 -9.26 -11.37
N GLU A 221 -4.51 -9.05 -12.23
CA GLU A 221 -3.73 -7.82 -12.29
C GLU A 221 -4.61 -6.57 -12.37
N VAL A 222 -4.43 -5.66 -11.41
CA VAL A 222 -5.07 -4.34 -11.44
C VAL A 222 -4.29 -3.42 -12.39
N THR A 223 -4.89 -3.09 -13.52
CA THR A 223 -4.31 -2.20 -14.53
C THR A 223 -5.09 -0.88 -14.61
N MET A 224 -4.41 0.20 -15.00
CA MET A 224 -5.09 1.48 -15.27
C MET A 224 -5.99 1.32 -16.51
N LYS A 225 -7.32 1.36 -16.31
CA LYS A 225 -8.29 1.30 -17.41
C LYS A 225 -8.08 2.48 -18.37
N SER A 226 -7.94 2.19 -19.66
CA SER A 226 -7.91 3.20 -20.72
C SER A 226 -9.34 3.52 -21.17
N LYS A 227 -9.65 4.82 -21.36
CA LYS A 227 -10.96 5.36 -21.78
C LYS A 227 -11.55 4.75 -23.09
N LYS A 228 -10.78 3.96 -23.85
CA LYS A 228 -11.09 3.60 -25.25
C LYS A 228 -11.23 2.11 -25.56
N GLY A 229 -11.11 1.23 -24.57
CA GLY A 229 -11.18 -0.22 -24.79
C GLY A 229 -12.45 -0.81 -24.22
N LYS A 230 -13.23 -1.53 -25.06
CA LYS A 230 -14.31 -2.43 -24.60
C LYS A 230 -13.77 -3.24 -23.42
N GLU A 231 -14.40 -3.04 -22.27
CA GLU A 231 -14.24 -3.91 -21.11
C GLU A 231 -14.47 -5.34 -21.60
N LYS A 232 -13.43 -6.17 -21.56
CA LYS A 232 -13.63 -7.62 -21.67
C LYS A 232 -14.20 -8.01 -20.32
N GLU A 233 -15.48 -7.72 -20.15
CA GLU A 233 -16.27 -8.05 -18.98
C GLU A 233 -16.09 -9.55 -18.77
N ASN A 234 -15.49 -9.92 -17.64
CA ASN A 234 -15.43 -11.32 -17.26
C ASN A 234 -16.88 -11.79 -17.14
N PRO A 235 -17.29 -12.85 -17.85
CA PRO A 235 -18.70 -13.27 -17.92
C PRO A 235 -19.27 -13.77 -16.58
N SER A 236 -18.48 -13.78 -15.49
CA SER A 236 -18.90 -14.20 -14.16
C SER A 236 -19.41 -13.06 -13.26
N GLY A 237 -19.27 -11.78 -13.64
CA GLY A 237 -19.78 -10.63 -12.86
C GLY A 237 -19.17 -10.44 -11.46
N LEU A 238 -18.34 -11.37 -11.00
CA LEU A 238 -17.59 -11.32 -9.75
C LEU A 238 -16.18 -10.83 -10.08
N SER A 239 -15.89 -9.58 -9.72
CA SER A 239 -14.51 -9.08 -9.73
C SER A 239 -13.72 -9.91 -8.72
N GLU A 240 -12.91 -10.84 -9.20
CA GLU A 240 -12.03 -11.61 -8.33
C GLU A 240 -11.02 -10.68 -7.64
N ASN A 241 -10.72 -10.98 -6.37
CA ASN A 241 -9.77 -10.20 -5.60
C ASN A 241 -8.37 -10.26 -6.23
N PRO A 242 -7.61 -9.15 -6.22
CA PRO A 242 -6.26 -9.15 -6.75
C PRO A 242 -5.36 -10.02 -5.88
N GLY A 243 -4.48 -10.79 -6.52
CA GLY A 243 -3.56 -11.71 -5.87
C GLY A 243 -2.11 -11.57 -6.33
N LEU A 244 -1.21 -12.20 -5.59
CA LEU A 244 0.23 -12.14 -5.79
C LEU A 244 0.87 -13.49 -5.45
N ASN A 245 1.52 -14.13 -6.42
CA ASN A 245 2.26 -15.38 -6.27
C ASN A 245 3.76 -15.09 -6.24
N PHE A 246 4.45 -15.56 -5.22
CA PHE A 246 5.90 -15.40 -5.06
C PHE A 246 6.66 -16.58 -5.66
N GLU A 247 7.84 -16.31 -6.19
CA GLU A 247 8.80 -17.38 -6.50
C GLU A 247 9.32 -18.02 -5.19
N PRO A 248 9.71 -19.31 -5.20
CA PRO A 248 10.30 -19.95 -4.04
C PRO A 248 11.69 -19.37 -3.71
N GLY A 249 12.05 -19.37 -2.43
CA GLY A 249 13.39 -18.96 -1.97
C GLY A 249 13.64 -17.45 -1.94
N ILE A 250 12.59 -16.63 -2.09
CA ILE A 250 12.68 -15.18 -1.94
C ILE A 250 12.85 -14.81 -0.46
N GLU A 251 13.81 -13.92 -0.17
CA GLU A 251 14.05 -13.42 1.18
C GLU A 251 12.81 -12.70 1.72
N GLU A 252 12.50 -12.90 3.01
CA GLU A 252 11.36 -12.29 3.70
C GLU A 252 11.31 -10.76 3.53
N ARG A 253 12.46 -10.09 3.56
CA ARG A 253 12.56 -8.64 3.33
C ARG A 253 12.12 -8.24 1.91
N MET A 254 12.45 -9.06 0.91
CA MET A 254 12.01 -8.83 -0.47
C MET A 254 10.51 -9.10 -0.62
N VAL A 255 9.98 -10.12 0.06
CA VAL A 255 8.53 -10.37 0.14
C VAL A 255 7.82 -9.14 0.69
N ASP A 256 8.29 -8.58 1.82
CA ASP A 256 7.72 -7.37 2.44
C ASP A 256 7.71 -6.17 1.49
N LEU A 257 8.84 -5.94 0.83
CA LEU A 257 8.95 -4.85 -0.15
C LEU A 257 7.98 -5.06 -1.30
N MET A 258 7.90 -6.27 -1.84
CA MET A 258 7.03 -6.58 -2.96
C MET A 258 5.56 -6.38 -2.58
N VAL A 259 5.12 -6.81 -1.39
CA VAL A 259 3.77 -6.52 -0.90
C VAL A 259 3.50 -5.02 -0.85
N ALA A 260 4.43 -4.22 -0.31
CA ALA A 260 4.28 -2.77 -0.27
C ALA A 260 4.19 -2.12 -1.66
N VAL A 261 5.03 -2.57 -2.60
CA VAL A 261 5.03 -2.10 -3.99
C VAL A 261 3.73 -2.47 -4.70
N TRP A 262 3.24 -3.68 -4.49
CA TRP A 262 1.98 -4.16 -5.05
C TRP A 262 0.78 -3.35 -4.54
N CYS A 263 0.70 -3.12 -3.22
CA CYS A 263 -0.32 -2.24 -2.65
C CYS A 263 -0.23 -0.82 -3.21
N THR A 264 0.97 -0.28 -3.38
CA THR A 264 1.17 1.06 -3.98
C THR A 264 0.67 1.11 -5.42
N LYS A 265 0.94 0.07 -6.21
CA LYS A 265 0.42 -0.04 -7.59
C LYS A 265 -1.10 -0.05 -7.62
N ILE A 266 -1.73 -0.89 -6.79
CA ILE A 266 -3.21 -0.97 -6.72
C ILE A 266 -3.78 0.40 -6.34
N TRP A 267 -3.20 1.03 -5.32
CA TRP A 267 -3.61 2.38 -4.89
C TRP A 267 -3.50 3.40 -6.02
N CYS A 268 -2.42 3.38 -6.81
CA CYS A 268 -2.28 4.23 -7.98
C CYS A 268 -3.36 3.96 -9.03
N CYS A 269 -3.69 2.70 -9.30
CA CYS A 269 -4.74 2.35 -10.26
C CYS A 269 -6.14 2.80 -9.82
N GLU A 270 -6.47 2.66 -8.53
CA GLU A 270 -7.74 3.12 -7.96
C GLU A 270 -7.87 4.65 -8.03
N THR A 271 -6.79 5.35 -7.70
CA THR A 271 -6.77 6.82 -7.69
C THR A 271 -6.76 7.40 -9.10
N TYR A 272 -6.02 6.79 -10.04
CA TYR A 272 -6.02 7.25 -11.42
C TYR A 272 -7.42 7.14 -12.05
N GLN A 273 -8.19 6.10 -11.70
CA GLN A 273 -9.57 5.94 -12.17
C GLN A 273 -10.51 7.04 -11.66
N SER A 274 -10.35 7.50 -10.42
CA SER A 274 -11.23 8.54 -9.86
C SER A 274 -10.94 9.94 -10.40
N TRP A 275 -9.72 10.20 -10.90
CA TRP A 275 -9.31 11.50 -11.45
C TRP A 275 -9.73 11.72 -12.90
N ILE A 276 -10.05 10.65 -13.63
CA ILE A 276 -10.56 10.78 -14.99
C ILE A 276 -11.99 11.34 -14.88
N PRO A 277 -12.26 12.56 -15.38
CA PRO A 277 -13.61 13.09 -15.35
C PRO A 277 -14.53 12.13 -16.11
N LYS A 278 -15.64 11.75 -15.47
CA LYS A 278 -16.80 11.10 -16.11
C LYS A 278 -17.50 12.10 -17.06
N SER A 279 -16.75 12.75 -17.95
CA SER A 279 -17.33 13.68 -18.92
C SER A 279 -17.88 12.90 -20.12
N SER A 280 -19.17 13.14 -20.38
CA SER A 280 -20.01 12.69 -21.50
C SER A 280 -20.44 11.23 -21.55
N LEU A 281 -21.31 10.84 -20.61
CA LEU A 281 -22.40 9.89 -20.88
C LEU A 281 -23.71 10.68 -21.01
N ILE A 282 -23.66 11.79 -21.75
CA ILE A 282 -24.82 12.51 -22.25
C ILE A 282 -24.40 13.03 -23.63
N GLU A 283 -25.29 12.85 -24.60
CA GLU A 283 -25.25 13.45 -25.95
C GLU A 283 -24.52 12.67 -27.06
N GLY A 284 -25.24 11.68 -27.60
CA GLY A 284 -24.89 10.97 -28.83
C GLY A 284 -26.05 10.15 -29.42
N LYS A 285 -27.30 10.52 -29.12
CA LYS A 285 -28.49 10.09 -29.86
C LYS A 285 -29.05 11.29 -30.62
N ALA A 286 -28.29 11.81 -31.55
CA ALA A 286 -28.79 12.76 -32.54
C ALA A 286 -28.08 12.49 -33.87
N GLY A 287 -28.86 12.25 -34.92
CA GLY A 287 -28.38 12.32 -36.30
C GLY A 287 -27.88 11.02 -36.93
N ARG A 288 -28.78 10.04 -37.15
CA ARG A 288 -28.67 9.18 -38.34
C ARG A 288 -30.04 8.74 -38.81
N GLU A 289 -30.86 9.72 -39.17
CA GLU A 289 -32.00 9.47 -40.03
C GLU A 289 -31.45 9.08 -41.41
N ARG A 290 -31.62 7.81 -41.75
CA ARG A 290 -31.29 7.27 -43.07
C ARG A 290 -32.31 7.81 -44.06
N VAL A 291 -31.89 8.80 -44.85
CA VAL A 291 -32.55 9.12 -46.11
C VAL A 291 -32.41 7.88 -47.01
N TRP A 292 -33.46 7.08 -47.10
CA TRP A 292 -33.61 6.08 -48.15
C TRP A 292 -34.00 6.83 -49.42
N GLY A 293 -33.00 7.04 -50.29
CA GLY A 293 -33.25 7.42 -51.67
C GLY A 293 -34.02 6.29 -52.36
N ASN A 294 -35.30 6.52 -52.62
CA ASN A 294 -36.13 5.65 -53.44
C ASN A 294 -35.88 6.05 -54.91
N LEU A 295 -34.94 5.37 -55.55
CA LEU A 295 -34.68 5.46 -56.99
C LEU A 295 -35.31 4.26 -57.68
N GLY A 296 -36.25 4.54 -58.58
CA GLY A 296 -36.50 3.71 -59.75
C GLY A 296 -37.59 2.65 -59.62
N ASN A 297 -38.76 2.94 -60.19
CA ASN A 297 -39.41 1.99 -61.09
C ASN A 297 -39.98 2.77 -62.27
N ILE A 298 -39.28 2.68 -63.39
CA ILE A 298 -39.78 2.93 -64.74
C ILE A 298 -40.05 1.53 -65.30
N THR A 299 -41.31 1.22 -65.56
CA THR A 299 -41.85 0.51 -66.73
C THR A 299 -43.36 0.49 -66.61
#